data_AF-A0A949HXF6-F1
#
_entry.id   AF-A0A949HXF6-F1
#
_cell.length_a   1.000
_cell.length_b   1.000
_cell.length_c   1.000
_cell.angle_alpha   90.00
_cell.angle_beta   90.00
_cell.angle_gamma   90.00
#
_symmetry.space_group_name_H-M   'P 1'
#
loop_
_entity.id
_entity.type
_entity.pdbx_description
1 polymer ?
#
loop_
_entity_poly.entity_id
_entity_poly.type
_entity_poly.pdbx_seq_one_letter_code
_entity_poly.pdbx_strand_id
1 'polypeptide(L)'
;MDDYFHMMSLNRILFLADAPSAAAAAAASPGAPSAPSGPVSPLQTFFGSPVIFFALLIVMMYFLLFRPQSQQRKQQARLLEGLKAGDRIVTSSGIVGVVITVKDKTVSLRSMDAKMEVTKSSVTEILERAGQEKSGT
;
A
#
# COMPACT_ATOMS: atom_id res chain seq x y z
N MET A 1 -32.30 3.75 32.85
CA MET A 1 -32.04 2.91 31.67
C MET A 1 -30.93 3.58 30.87
N ASP A 2 -29.73 3.68 31.43
CA ASP A 2 -28.80 2.59 31.79
C ASP A 2 -28.08 2.09 30.54
N ASP A 3 -26.77 1.93 30.70
CA ASP A 3 -25.78 1.43 29.74
C ASP A 3 -25.05 2.47 28.87
N TYR A 4 -23.73 2.34 28.87
CA TYR A 4 -22.69 3.22 28.29
C TYR A 4 -22.22 4.42 29.13
N PHE A 5 -22.60 4.40 30.41
CA PHE A 5 -21.75 4.76 31.55
C PHE A 5 -20.51 3.82 31.69
N HIS A 6 -20.11 3.11 30.62
CA HIS A 6 -19.16 1.98 30.65
C HIS A 6 -17.98 2.10 29.66
N MET A 7 -17.71 3.29 29.13
CA MET A 7 -16.44 3.58 28.42
C MET A 7 -15.73 4.83 28.98
N MET A 8 -15.90 5.08 30.28
CA MET A 8 -15.27 6.19 31.01
C MET A 8 -14.55 5.69 32.26
N SER A 9 -13.70 4.65 32.16
CA SER A 9 -12.96 4.14 33.33
C SER A 9 -11.64 3.39 33.04
N LEU A 10 -10.67 3.96 32.33
CA LEU A 10 -9.32 3.37 32.27
C LEU A 10 -8.18 4.40 32.37
N ASN A 11 -8.32 5.41 33.23
CA ASN A 11 -7.14 6.14 33.71
C ASN A 11 -7.29 6.75 35.12
N ARG A 12 -7.38 5.92 36.16
CA ARG A 12 -7.09 6.30 37.57
C ARG A 12 -6.32 5.13 38.22
N ILE A 13 -5.00 5.22 38.37
CA ILE A 13 -4.30 5.83 39.50
C ILE A 13 -4.50 5.05 40.81
N LEU A 14 -3.36 4.53 41.30
CA LEU A 14 -2.99 4.26 42.68
C LEU A 14 -4.08 3.70 43.60
N PHE A 15 -3.90 2.44 43.99
CA PHE A 15 -4.11 2.07 45.38
C PHE A 15 -2.97 1.17 45.85
N LEU A 16 -2.11 1.74 46.69
CA LEU A 16 -1.21 1.04 47.60
C LEU A 16 -2.06 0.24 48.60
N ALA A 17 -1.56 -0.94 48.99
CA ALA A 17 -1.52 -1.48 50.36
C ALA A 17 -1.84 -2.98 50.35
N ASP A 18 -0.81 -3.81 50.54
CA ASP A 18 -0.70 -4.77 51.65
C ASP A 18 0.49 -5.72 51.40
N ALA A 19 1.51 -5.58 52.24
CA ALA A 19 2.50 -6.61 52.54
C ALA A 19 2.30 -6.94 54.04
N PRO A 20 2.99 -7.92 54.67
CA PRO A 20 3.74 -9.09 54.19
C PRO A 20 3.30 -10.39 54.92
N SER A 21 3.76 -11.58 54.53
CA SER A 21 4.10 -12.65 55.49
C SER A 21 4.62 -13.93 54.81
N ALA A 22 5.92 -14.14 54.95
CA ALA A 22 6.63 -15.40 55.19
C ALA A 22 5.99 -16.77 54.84
N ALA A 23 6.78 -17.51 54.05
CA ALA A 23 7.28 -18.87 54.33
C ALA A 23 6.57 -20.11 53.77
N ALA A 24 7.41 -20.92 53.13
CA ALA A 24 7.41 -22.39 53.01
C ALA A 24 6.64 -23.02 51.85
N ALA A 25 7.36 -23.51 50.84
CA ALA A 25 7.72 -24.93 50.76
C ALA A 25 8.48 -25.26 49.47
N ALA A 26 9.58 -25.99 49.64
CA ALA A 26 10.39 -26.56 48.59
C ALA A 26 9.65 -27.69 47.85
N ALA A 27 9.78 -27.72 46.52
CA ALA A 27 9.70 -28.95 45.73
C ALA A 27 10.46 -28.75 44.42
N ALA A 28 11.61 -29.41 44.33
CA ALA A 28 12.36 -29.55 43.09
C ALA A 28 11.66 -30.50 42.12
N SER A 29 11.62 -30.14 40.84
CA SER A 29 11.81 -31.12 39.76
C SER A 29 12.53 -30.49 38.57
N PRO A 30 13.44 -31.26 37.93
CA PRO A 30 14.38 -30.76 36.94
C PRO A 30 13.80 -30.90 35.53
N GLY A 31 13.84 -29.83 34.73
CA GLY A 31 13.33 -29.88 33.36
C GLY A 31 13.32 -28.54 32.66
N ALA A 32 14.38 -27.73 32.80
CA ALA A 32 14.62 -26.62 31.90
C ALA A 32 15.42 -27.15 30.70
N PRO A 33 15.04 -26.85 29.44
CA PRO A 33 15.88 -27.16 28.29
C PRO A 33 17.20 -26.37 28.45
N SER A 34 18.29 -27.11 28.60
CA SER A 34 19.65 -26.60 28.62
C SER A 34 19.94 -25.95 27.26
N ALA A 35 19.95 -24.63 27.23
CA ALA A 35 20.54 -23.88 26.13
C ALA A 35 22.07 -24.17 26.13
N PRO A 36 22.68 -24.51 24.99
CA PRO A 36 24.12 -24.73 24.92
C PRO A 36 24.84 -23.40 25.13
N SER A 37 25.36 -23.19 26.34
CA SER A 37 26.29 -22.13 26.72
C SER A 37 27.70 -22.47 26.22
N GLY A 38 27.89 -22.41 24.90
CA GLY A 38 29.21 -22.26 24.28
C GLY A 38 29.48 -20.79 23.97
N PRO A 39 30.76 -20.36 23.82
CA PRO A 39 31.06 -19.05 23.27
C PRO A 39 30.43 -18.95 21.88
N VAL A 40 29.32 -18.23 21.77
CA VAL A 40 28.69 -17.90 20.49
C VAL A 40 29.76 -17.21 19.66
N SER A 41 30.17 -17.87 18.58
CA SER A 41 31.20 -17.31 17.71
C SER A 41 30.71 -15.94 17.23
N PRO A 42 31.55 -14.90 17.20
CA PRO A 42 31.11 -13.57 16.78
C PRO A 42 30.45 -13.61 15.40
N LEU A 43 30.93 -14.49 14.51
CA LEU A 43 30.31 -14.76 13.20
C LEU A 43 28.87 -15.27 13.33
N GLN A 44 28.56 -16.13 14.32
CA GLN A 44 27.21 -16.61 14.61
C GLN A 44 26.33 -15.52 15.26
N THR A 45 26.91 -14.57 15.99
CA THR A 45 26.20 -13.36 16.48
C THR A 45 25.93 -12.37 15.35
N PHE A 46 26.83 -12.21 14.37
CA PHE A 46 26.62 -11.35 13.20
C PHE A 46 25.54 -11.91 12.26
N PHE A 47 25.53 -13.23 12.01
CA PHE A 47 24.53 -13.87 11.15
C PHE A 47 23.25 -14.32 11.89
N GLY A 48 23.29 -14.49 13.22
CA GLY A 48 22.16 -14.86 14.08
C GLY A 48 21.54 -13.70 14.84
N SER A 49 22.08 -12.48 14.67
CA SER A 49 21.51 -11.26 15.22
C SER A 49 20.14 -11.00 14.58
N PRO A 50 19.05 -10.97 15.37
CA PRO A 50 17.72 -10.65 14.85
C PRO A 50 17.72 -9.26 14.18
N VAL A 51 18.60 -8.34 14.59
CA VAL A 51 18.69 -7.00 14.01
C VAL A 51 19.14 -7.03 12.54
N ILE A 52 20.12 -7.87 12.19
CA ILE A 52 20.62 -7.98 10.81
C ILE A 52 19.61 -8.70 9.92
N PHE A 53 18.94 -9.72 10.45
CA PHE A 53 17.83 -10.40 9.76
C PHE A 53 16.65 -9.45 9.49
N PHE A 54 16.23 -8.68 10.50
CA PHE A 54 15.16 -7.68 10.36
C PHE A 54 15.56 -6.53 9.42
N ALA A 55 16.82 -6.08 9.45
CA ALA A 55 17.33 -5.07 8.53
C ALA A 55 17.31 -5.57 7.06
N LEU A 56 17.72 -6.82 6.82
CA LEU A 56 17.64 -7.45 5.50
C LEU A 56 16.20 -7.56 5.00
N LEU A 57 15.26 -7.92 5.87
CA LEU A 57 13.83 -7.97 5.54
C LEU A 57 13.30 -6.58 5.17
N ILE A 58 13.57 -5.55 5.98
CA ILE A 58 13.14 -4.17 5.72
C ILE A 58 13.71 -3.67 4.38
N VAL A 59 14.99 -3.96 4.09
CA VAL A 59 15.63 -3.60 2.83
C VAL A 59 14.98 -4.31 1.64
N MET A 60 14.73 -5.61 1.75
CA MET A 60 14.07 -6.39 0.69
C MET A 60 12.62 -5.91 0.45
N MET A 61 11.88 -5.63 1.52
CA MET A 61 10.50 -5.13 1.45
C MET A 61 10.43 -3.71 0.85
N TYR A 62 11.36 -2.83 1.22
CA TYR A 62 11.50 -1.50 0.63
C TYR A 62 11.86 -1.57 -0.86
N PHE A 63 12.75 -2.50 -1.22
CA PHE A 63 13.20 -2.67 -2.60
C PHE A 63 12.09 -3.19 -3.53
N LEU A 64 11.22 -4.09 -3.05
CA LEU A 64 10.04 -4.51 -3.83
C LEU A 64 8.99 -3.39 -3.99
N LEU A 65 8.78 -2.59 -2.95
CA LEU A 65 7.73 -1.57 -2.96
C LEU A 65 8.11 -0.33 -3.80
N PHE A 66 9.38 0.06 -3.81
CA PHE A 66 9.82 1.26 -4.53
C PHE A 66 9.86 1.08 -6.05
N ARG A 67 10.39 -0.07 -6.48
CA ARG A 67 10.93 -0.21 -7.83
C ARG A 67 9.93 -0.02 -8.99
N PRO A 68 8.64 -0.37 -8.92
CA PRO A 68 7.85 -0.47 -10.14
C PRO A 68 6.80 0.63 -10.37
N GLN A 69 6.61 1.60 -9.48
CA GLN A 69 5.41 2.47 -9.60
C GLN A 69 5.56 3.63 -10.62
N SER A 70 6.78 4.14 -10.85
CA SER A 70 7.00 5.32 -11.70
C SER A 70 6.75 5.05 -13.19
N GLN A 71 6.99 3.82 -13.64
CA GLN A 71 6.90 3.47 -15.06
C GLN A 71 5.46 3.57 -15.60
N GLN A 72 4.46 3.22 -14.79
CA GLN A 72 3.05 3.32 -15.18
C GLN A 72 2.63 4.79 -15.35
N ARG A 73 3.07 5.69 -14.46
CA ARG A 73 2.77 7.13 -14.57
C ARG A 73 3.41 7.75 -15.81
N LYS A 74 4.64 7.34 -16.15
CA LYS A 74 5.35 7.82 -17.35
C LYS A 74 4.70 7.30 -18.64
N GLN A 75 4.23 6.05 -18.66
CA GLN A 75 3.50 5.49 -19.80
C GLN A 75 2.15 6.18 -20.00
N GLN A 76 1.40 6.41 -18.91
CA GLN A 76 0.16 7.18 -18.95
C GLN A 76 0.41 8.61 -19.43
N ALA A 77 1.41 9.31 -18.91
CA ALA A 77 1.78 10.66 -19.37
C ALA A 77 2.00 10.74 -20.89
N ARG A 78 2.68 9.76 -21.47
CA ARG A 78 2.92 9.70 -22.93
C ARG A 78 1.65 9.47 -23.74
N LEU A 79 0.73 8.62 -23.26
CA LEU A 79 -0.58 8.42 -23.89
C LEU A 79 -1.39 9.72 -23.89
N LEU A 80 -1.29 10.48 -22.80
CA LEU A 80 -1.96 11.76 -22.63
C LEU A 80 -1.44 12.81 -23.61
N GLU A 81 -0.12 12.93 -23.77
CA GLU A 81 0.50 13.87 -24.72
C GLU A 81 0.05 13.66 -26.18
N GLY A 82 -0.28 12.42 -26.56
CA GLY A 82 -0.70 12.07 -27.91
C GLY A 82 -2.21 12.21 -28.22
N LEU A 83 -3.05 12.62 -27.26
CA LEU A 83 -4.50 12.73 -27.46
C LEU A 83 -4.85 13.88 -28.41
N LYS A 84 -5.63 13.58 -29.45
CA LYS A 84 -6.15 14.56 -30.41
C LYS A 84 -7.67 14.66 -30.34
N ALA A 85 -8.19 15.80 -30.79
CA ALA A 85 -9.62 15.94 -31.04
C ALA A 85 -10.03 14.98 -32.17
N GLY A 86 -11.15 14.27 -31.99
CA GLY A 86 -11.63 13.23 -32.88
C GLY A 86 -11.26 11.80 -32.46
N ASP A 87 -10.37 11.62 -31.47
CA ASP A 87 -10.02 10.28 -31.00
C ASP A 87 -11.20 9.61 -30.29
N ARG A 88 -11.45 8.33 -30.60
CA ARG A 88 -12.38 7.49 -29.84
C ARG A 88 -11.60 6.84 -28.69
N ILE A 89 -12.04 7.09 -27.47
CA ILE A 89 -11.31 6.71 -26.25
C ILE A 89 -12.19 5.94 -25.27
N VAL A 90 -11.53 5.16 -24.42
CA VAL A 90 -12.12 4.55 -23.23
C VAL A 90 -11.54 5.21 -21.99
N THR A 91 -12.44 5.68 -21.15
CA THR A 91 -12.12 6.26 -19.84
C THR A 91 -12.02 5.16 -18.79
N SER A 92 -11.34 5.44 -17.67
CA SER A 92 -11.10 4.49 -16.56
C SER A 92 -12.37 3.88 -15.95
N SER A 93 -13.54 4.48 -16.18
CA SER A 93 -14.85 3.98 -15.75
C SER A 93 -15.59 3.17 -16.84
N GLY A 94 -14.93 2.81 -17.94
CA GLY A 94 -15.52 2.03 -19.04
C GLY A 94 -16.40 2.83 -20.00
N ILE A 95 -16.40 4.17 -19.90
CA ILE A 95 -17.18 5.03 -20.80
C ILE A 95 -16.43 5.17 -22.13
N VAL A 96 -17.14 4.90 -23.22
CA VAL A 96 -16.65 5.03 -24.59
C VAL A 96 -17.22 6.29 -25.22
N GLY A 97 -16.35 7.15 -25.75
CA GLY A 97 -16.78 8.39 -26.38
C GLY A 97 -15.77 8.94 -27.36
N VAL A 98 -16.16 10.01 -28.05
CA VAL A 98 -15.31 10.74 -28.99
C VAL A 98 -14.85 12.05 -28.34
N VAL A 99 -13.55 12.34 -28.43
CA VAL A 99 -12.98 13.59 -27.95
C VAL A 99 -13.41 14.75 -28.85
N ILE A 100 -14.04 15.75 -28.27
CA ILE A 100 -14.49 16.96 -28.99
C ILE A 100 -13.45 18.08 -28.84
N THR A 101 -12.90 18.22 -27.63
CA THR A 101 -11.98 19.31 -27.31
C THR A 101 -11.01 18.84 -26.24
N VAL A 102 -9.73 19.10 -26.45
CA VAL A 102 -8.66 18.81 -25.49
C VAL A 102 -8.22 20.13 -24.85
N LYS A 103 -8.26 20.21 -23.52
CA LYS A 103 -7.64 21.27 -22.72
C LYS A 103 -6.40 20.71 -22.01
N ASP A 104 -5.64 21.55 -21.31
CA ASP A 104 -4.38 21.14 -20.67
C ASP A 104 -4.55 20.03 -19.62
N LYS A 105 -5.57 20.15 -18.76
CA LYS A 105 -5.84 19.21 -17.66
C LYS A 105 -7.08 18.34 -17.89
N THR A 106 -8.01 18.79 -18.70
CA THR A 106 -9.32 18.16 -18.91
C THR A 106 -9.62 17.98 -20.40
N VAL A 107 -10.54 17.08 -20.70
CA VAL A 107 -10.93 16.70 -22.05
C VAL A 107 -12.44 16.64 -22.09
N SER A 108 -13.05 17.32 -23.06
CA SER A 108 -14.49 17.21 -23.31
C SER A 108 -14.73 16.08 -24.30
N LEU A 109 -15.51 15.09 -23.87
CA LEU A 109 -15.90 13.95 -24.67
C LEU A 109 -17.43 13.87 -24.79
N ARG A 110 -17.88 13.36 -25.93
CA ARG A 110 -19.30 13.06 -26.18
C ARG A 110 -19.47 11.55 -26.18
N SER A 111 -20.38 11.08 -25.34
CA SER A 111 -20.82 9.70 -25.29
C SER A 111 -22.30 9.67 -25.60
N MET A 112 -22.66 9.12 -26.77
CA MET A 112 -24.02 9.18 -27.30
C MET A 112 -24.57 10.61 -27.26
N ASP A 113 -25.54 10.89 -26.38
CA ASP A 113 -26.20 12.19 -26.23
C ASP A 113 -25.58 13.07 -25.12
N ALA A 114 -24.79 12.48 -24.21
CA ALA A 114 -24.20 13.19 -23.09
C ALA A 114 -22.85 13.84 -23.47
N LYS A 115 -22.68 15.12 -23.12
CA LYS A 115 -21.39 15.81 -23.17
C LYS A 115 -20.83 15.90 -21.75
N MET A 116 -19.61 15.40 -21.57
CA MET A 116 -18.98 15.26 -20.27
C MET A 116 -17.56 15.83 -20.34
N GLU A 117 -17.12 16.48 -19.26
CA GLU A 117 -15.72 16.91 -19.10
C GLU A 117 -15.05 15.96 -18.11
N VAL A 118 -13.92 15.38 -18.53
CA VAL A 118 -13.20 14.37 -17.76
C VAL A 118 -11.72 14.74 -17.73
N THR A 119 -11.03 14.41 -16.65
CA THR A 119 -9.60 14.70 -16.53
C THR A 119 -8.83 13.89 -17.56
N LYS A 120 -7.80 14.49 -18.15
CA LYS A 120 -6.91 13.81 -19.12
C LYS A 120 -6.44 12.48 -18.54
N SER A 121 -5.97 12.49 -17.29
CA SER A 121 -5.45 11.32 -16.57
C SER A 121 -6.42 10.14 -16.44
N SER A 122 -7.71 10.33 -16.69
CA SER A 122 -8.71 9.26 -16.65
C SER A 122 -8.82 8.50 -17.97
N VAL A 123 -8.13 8.91 -19.04
CA VAL A 123 -8.12 8.18 -20.31
C VAL A 123 -7.18 6.98 -20.19
N THR A 124 -7.74 5.78 -20.34
CA THR A 124 -7.00 4.52 -20.22
C THR A 124 -6.53 4.01 -21.58
N GLU A 125 -7.37 4.19 -22.61
CA GLU A 125 -7.13 3.58 -23.91
C GLU A 125 -7.70 4.45 -25.05
N ILE A 126 -7.04 4.40 -26.21
CA ILE A 126 -7.49 5.02 -27.46
C ILE A 126 -7.87 3.89 -28.40
N LEU A 127 -9.17 3.76 -28.70
CA LEU A 127 -9.70 2.75 -29.62
C LEU A 127 -9.44 3.13 -31.08
N GLU A 128 -9.56 4.42 -31.38
CA GLU A 128 -9.45 4.94 -32.73
C GLU A 128 -8.79 6.31 -32.68
N ARG A 129 -7.66 6.47 -33.37
CA ARG A 129 -6.93 7.73 -33.43
C ARG A 129 -7.34 8.46 -34.71
N ALA A 130 -7.72 9.73 -34.60
CA ALA A 130 -8.26 10.57 -35.69
C ALA A 130 -7.30 10.85 -36.87
N GLY A 131 -6.20 10.10 -36.97
CA GLY A 131 -5.26 10.17 -38.09
C GLY A 131 -4.43 8.89 -38.27
N GLN A 132 -4.85 7.77 -37.68
CA GLN A 132 -4.30 6.45 -38.01
C GLN A 132 -5.43 5.61 -38.59
N GLU A 133 -5.62 5.79 -39.89
CA GLU A 133 -6.47 4.95 -40.72
C GLU A 133 -5.88 3.52 -40.73
N LYS A 134 -6.63 2.57 -40.15
CA LYS A 134 -6.54 1.12 -40.37
C LYS A 134 -5.12 0.56 -40.65
N SER A 135 -4.31 0.35 -39.61
CA SER A 135 -3.22 -0.65 -39.70
C SER A 135 -3.64 -1.91 -38.96
N GLY A 136 -4.21 -2.87 -39.69
CA GLY A 136 -4.54 -4.18 -39.15
C GLY A 136 -5.53 -4.92 -40.02
N THR A 137 -4.98 -5.61 -41.01
CA THR A 137 -5.53 -6.68 -41.86
C THR A 137 -6.65 -7.50 -41.23
#